data_AF-A0A556MWL9-F1
#
_entry.id   AF-A0A556MWL9-F1
#
_cell.length_a   1.000
_cell.length_b   1.000
_cell.length_c   1.000
_cell.angle_alpha   90.00
_cell.angle_beta   90.00
_cell.angle_gamma   90.00
#
_symmetry.space_group_name_H-M   'P 1'
#
loop_
_entity.id
_entity.type
_entity.pdbx_description
1 polymer ?
#
loop_
_entity_poly.entity_id
_entity_poly.type
_entity_poly.pdbx_seq_one_letter_code
_entity_poly.pdbx_strand_id
1 'polypeptide(L)'
;MRPRVFISSTYYDLKFLRESLDAFFSTINFESILFEANKVTFEIGKTLDASCFNEVKTCQMMVLVVGGRYGSAISEQNIIEEKNIYDKEYISITRKEYETALKQNIPVFIFVERNVFAEFQTYKANKSFYERLKDSEFKFFHVDSINVFRFIEFFSSKGIKTFEKLDDIVSYLKEQISGMFYLYLESLKVVENQKVIIDAVSELKSLTASMNEMVNAVGKIVIKNPTDYDKVISNQLEILVTFFTDKLMSGCSFQNTDLTLNSTQLNKLTTVFIDEILSNEKLVEEYYKEYKFEKSEKNLLTAINSALMKINKDVIVIDFEIFLIDDYQEKLKPLINTNAIKKQFKTELKSVFEIMLNSHEYRHKNIDF
;
A
#
# COMPACT_ATOMS: atom_id res chain seq x y z
N MET A 1 -7.47 3.82 24.51
CA MET A 1 -6.87 2.48 24.32
C MET A 1 -5.36 2.64 24.32
N ARG A 2 -4.60 1.70 24.93
CA ARG A 2 -3.12 1.72 24.90
C ARG A 2 -2.63 0.89 23.71
N PRO A 3 -1.63 1.32 22.94
CA PRO A 3 -1.07 0.50 21.87
C PRO A 3 -0.47 -0.78 22.45
N ARG A 4 -0.80 -1.93 21.86
CA ARG A 4 -0.37 -3.26 22.28
C ARG A 4 0.88 -3.68 21.52
N VAL A 5 1.91 -4.10 22.25
CA VAL A 5 3.21 -4.52 21.70
C VAL A 5 3.48 -5.97 22.06
N PHE A 6 3.59 -6.83 21.05
CA PHE A 6 3.95 -8.23 21.27
C PHE A 6 5.47 -8.37 21.43
N ILE A 7 5.93 -8.92 22.55
CA ILE A 7 7.36 -9.18 22.78
C ILE A 7 7.64 -10.65 22.52
N SER A 8 8.20 -10.94 21.35
CA SER A 8 8.63 -12.28 20.96
C SER A 8 10.13 -12.41 21.13
N SER A 9 10.58 -13.53 21.69
CA SER A 9 12.02 -13.78 21.80
C SER A 9 12.34 -15.26 21.89
N THR A 10 13.63 -15.57 21.73
CA THR A 10 14.20 -16.86 22.08
C THR A 10 14.30 -16.98 23.61
N TYR A 11 13.15 -17.33 24.20
CA TYR A 11 12.74 -17.11 25.59
C TYR A 11 13.81 -17.26 26.69
N TYR A 12 14.53 -18.40 26.74
CA TYR A 12 15.31 -18.76 27.94
C TYR A 12 16.51 -17.86 28.23
N ASP A 13 17.22 -17.37 27.22
CA ASP A 13 18.41 -16.53 27.42
C ASP A 13 18.06 -15.06 27.68
N LEU A 14 16.80 -14.68 27.45
CA LEU A 14 16.38 -13.28 27.35
C LEU A 14 15.32 -12.89 28.39
N LYS A 15 15.09 -13.72 29.42
CA LYS A 15 14.05 -13.49 30.44
C LYS A 15 14.16 -12.10 31.09
N PHE A 16 15.35 -11.74 31.59
CA PHE A 16 15.57 -10.42 32.21
C PHE A 16 15.39 -9.27 31.23
N LEU A 17 15.78 -9.48 29.96
CA LEU A 17 15.57 -8.49 28.91
C LEU A 17 14.07 -8.26 28.66
N ARG A 18 13.28 -9.33 28.59
CA ARG A 18 11.82 -9.27 28.40
C ARG A 18 11.12 -8.52 29.54
N GLU A 19 11.45 -8.83 30.79
CA GLU A 19 10.93 -8.12 31.97
C GLU A 19 11.28 -6.62 31.91
N SER A 20 12.51 -6.30 31.50
CA SER A 20 12.94 -4.91 31.39
C SER A 20 12.26 -4.17 30.22
N LEU A 21 11.98 -4.86 29.12
CA LEU A 21 11.19 -4.32 28.01
C LEU A 21 9.74 -4.09 28.41
N ASP A 22 9.13 -4.99 29.19
CA ASP A 22 7.78 -4.80 29.76
C ASP A 22 7.72 -3.53 30.63
N ALA A 23 8.71 -3.35 31.50
CA ALA A 23 8.84 -2.15 32.32
C ALA A 23 8.99 -0.89 31.44
N PHE A 24 9.85 -0.92 30.42
CA PHE A 24 10.02 0.18 29.47
C PHE A 24 8.72 0.56 28.77
N PHE A 25 7.99 -0.40 28.17
CA PHE A 25 6.73 -0.10 27.48
C PHE A 25 5.67 0.46 28.44
N SER A 26 5.65 0.02 29.69
CA SER A 26 4.80 0.61 30.73
C SER A 26 5.10 2.10 30.97
N THR A 27 6.39 2.50 30.96
CA THR A 27 6.79 3.91 31.18
C THR A 27 6.30 4.87 30.10
N ILE A 28 6.05 4.38 28.88
CA ILE A 28 5.56 5.17 27.74
C ILE A 28 4.06 4.97 27.47
N ASN A 29 3.34 4.32 28.39
CA ASN A 29 1.90 4.00 28.32
C ASN A 29 1.51 3.01 27.19
N PHE A 30 2.42 2.11 26.83
CA PHE A 30 2.14 1.00 25.91
C PHE A 30 1.80 -0.26 26.73
N GLU A 31 1.01 -1.15 26.14
CA GLU A 31 0.67 -2.43 26.72
C GLU A 31 1.51 -3.52 26.07
N SER A 32 2.59 -3.92 26.73
CA SER A 32 3.40 -5.06 26.32
C SER A 32 2.69 -6.37 26.63
N ILE A 33 2.63 -7.25 25.63
CA ILE A 33 2.06 -8.60 25.71
C ILE A 33 3.21 -9.60 25.78
N LEU A 34 3.28 -10.31 26.91
CA LEU A 34 4.20 -11.40 27.15
C LEU A 34 3.42 -12.61 27.63
N PHE A 35 3.87 -13.79 27.22
CA PHE A 35 3.36 -15.06 27.71
C PHE A 35 3.54 -15.18 29.24
N GLU A 36 4.71 -14.84 29.78
CA GLU A 36 4.99 -14.97 31.23
C GLU A 36 4.12 -14.08 32.11
N ALA A 37 3.70 -12.94 31.59
CA ALA A 37 2.98 -11.91 32.36
C ALA A 37 1.49 -12.23 32.52
N ASN A 38 1.03 -13.43 32.12
CA ASN A 38 -0.39 -13.81 32.05
C ASN A 38 -1.24 -12.84 31.21
N LYS A 39 -0.64 -12.18 30.22
CA LYS A 39 -1.29 -11.21 29.33
C LYS A 39 -1.78 -11.85 28.01
N VAL A 40 -1.71 -13.18 27.91
CA VAL A 40 -2.24 -13.97 26.79
C VAL A 40 -3.47 -14.70 27.31
N THR A 41 -4.61 -14.51 26.64
CA THR A 41 -5.84 -15.22 27.02
C THR A 41 -5.79 -16.65 26.49
N PHE A 42 -5.91 -17.64 27.38
CA PHE A 42 -5.98 -19.05 26.98
C PHE A 42 -7.36 -19.40 26.44
N GLU A 43 -7.41 -19.80 25.17
CA GLU A 43 -8.64 -20.30 24.58
C GLU A 43 -8.88 -21.76 25.00
N ILE A 44 -10.07 -22.03 25.56
CA ILE A 44 -10.45 -23.37 26.00
C ILE A 44 -10.44 -24.32 24.78
N GLY A 45 -9.66 -25.40 24.87
CA GLY A 45 -9.55 -26.42 23.82
C GLY A 45 -8.49 -26.14 22.76
N LYS A 46 -7.72 -25.05 22.85
CA LYS A 46 -6.56 -24.77 21.98
C LYS A 46 -5.23 -25.01 22.70
N THR A 47 -4.18 -25.23 21.92
CA THR A 47 -2.81 -25.32 22.46
C THR A 47 -2.32 -23.95 22.93
N LEU A 48 -1.32 -23.94 23.83
CA LEU A 48 -0.77 -22.72 24.41
C LEU A 48 -0.19 -21.79 23.33
N ASP A 49 0.56 -22.36 22.40
CA ASP A 49 1.16 -21.64 21.27
C ASP A 49 0.10 -21.10 20.29
N ALA A 50 -0.99 -21.83 20.05
CA ALA A 50 -2.11 -21.32 19.26
C ALA A 50 -2.77 -20.08 19.89
N SER A 51 -2.86 -20.03 21.22
CA SER A 51 -3.36 -18.86 21.94
C SER A 51 -2.41 -17.67 21.79
N CYS A 52 -1.09 -17.89 21.88
CA CYS A 52 -0.08 -16.85 21.61
C CYS A 52 -0.22 -16.29 20.19
N PHE A 53 -0.41 -17.14 19.17
CA PHE A 53 -0.56 -16.68 17.79
C PHE A 53 -1.81 -15.82 17.57
N ASN A 54 -2.91 -16.09 18.30
CA ASN A 54 -4.09 -15.23 18.23
C ASN A 54 -3.85 -13.88 18.91
N GLU A 55 -3.10 -13.88 20.01
CA GLU A 55 -2.73 -12.64 20.70
C GLU A 55 -1.75 -11.78 19.88
N VAL A 56 -0.90 -12.36 19.04
CA VAL A 56 -0.09 -11.59 18.09
C VAL A 56 -0.99 -10.72 17.19
N LYS A 57 -2.12 -11.26 16.72
CA LYS A 57 -3.02 -10.57 15.76
C LYS A 57 -3.70 -9.32 16.35
N THR A 58 -3.77 -9.22 17.66
CA THR A 58 -4.43 -8.11 18.36
C THR A 58 -3.46 -6.95 18.63
N CYS A 59 -2.17 -7.14 18.36
CA CYS A 59 -1.11 -6.18 18.63
C CYS A 59 -0.89 -5.20 17.46
N GLN A 60 -0.44 -3.98 17.78
CA GLN A 60 -0.12 -2.95 16.79
C GLN A 60 1.37 -2.96 16.41
N MET A 61 2.21 -3.63 17.19
CA MET A 61 3.65 -3.71 16.99
C MET A 61 4.19 -5.03 17.54
N MET A 62 5.28 -5.52 16.94
CA MET A 62 6.06 -6.64 17.47
C MET A 62 7.51 -6.22 17.69
N VAL A 63 8.06 -6.59 18.84
CA VAL A 63 9.51 -6.57 19.10
C VAL A 63 9.99 -8.01 19.09
N LEU A 64 10.85 -8.34 18.13
CA LEU A 64 11.48 -9.65 18.00
C LEU A 64 12.92 -9.56 18.50
N VAL A 65 13.25 -10.33 19.54
CA VAL A 65 14.63 -10.42 20.06
C VAL A 65 15.17 -11.84 19.88
N VAL A 66 16.28 -11.96 19.16
CA VAL A 66 16.94 -13.23 18.87
C VAL A 66 18.28 -13.30 19.60
N GLY A 67 18.39 -14.28 20.50
CA GLY A 67 19.61 -14.67 21.19
C GLY A 67 20.16 -16.01 20.67
N GLY A 68 20.94 -16.69 21.51
CA GLY A 68 21.66 -17.90 21.14
C GLY A 68 20.81 -19.17 20.97
N ARG A 69 19.59 -19.21 21.52
CA ARG A 69 18.74 -20.41 21.45
C ARG A 69 17.68 -20.35 20.35
N TYR A 70 17.37 -21.46 19.69
CA TYR A 70 16.30 -21.45 18.66
C TYR A 70 14.87 -21.42 19.23
N GLY A 71 14.69 -21.93 20.45
CA GLY A 71 13.39 -22.00 21.14
C GLY A 71 12.67 -23.33 20.97
N SER A 72 11.48 -23.47 21.54
CA SER A 72 10.71 -24.73 21.55
C SER A 72 9.90 -24.94 20.26
N ALA A 73 9.64 -26.21 19.91
CA ALA A 73 8.79 -26.58 18.79
C ALA A 73 7.32 -26.21 19.02
N ILE A 74 6.60 -25.92 17.93
CA ILE A 74 5.13 -25.76 17.97
C ILE A 74 4.44 -27.09 18.30
N SER A 75 3.29 -27.02 18.97
CA SER A 75 2.55 -28.19 19.46
C SER A 75 1.95 -29.04 18.32
N GLU A 76 1.59 -28.42 17.20
CA GLU A 76 0.94 -29.06 16.04
C GLU A 76 1.92 -29.42 14.91
N GLN A 77 3.04 -30.07 15.23
CA GLN A 77 3.92 -30.61 14.20
C GLN A 77 3.49 -32.01 13.77
N ASN A 78 2.81 -32.12 12.63
CA ASN A 78 2.78 -33.37 11.87
C ASN A 78 4.19 -33.57 11.27
N ILE A 79 4.97 -34.46 11.90
CA ILE A 79 6.39 -34.76 11.62
C ILE A 79 6.66 -35.24 10.17
N ILE A 80 5.62 -35.45 9.35
CA ILE A 80 5.70 -36.20 8.09
C ILE A 80 5.50 -35.32 6.83
N GLU A 81 4.80 -34.19 6.89
CA GLU A 81 4.38 -33.48 5.65
C GLU A 81 5.14 -32.18 5.33
N GLU A 82 5.85 -31.56 6.28
CA GLU A 82 6.63 -30.32 6.04
C GLU A 82 8.16 -30.55 5.95
N LYS A 83 8.61 -31.78 5.63
CA LYS A 83 10.03 -32.09 5.38
C LYS A 83 10.52 -31.70 3.98
N ASN A 84 10.18 -30.50 3.52
CA ASN A 84 10.72 -29.99 2.25
C ASN A 84 11.88 -28.99 2.46
N ILE A 85 13.05 -29.48 2.06
CA ILE A 85 14.27 -28.81 1.57
C ILE A 85 15.05 -27.92 2.56
N TYR A 86 14.42 -27.25 3.54
CA TYR A 86 15.14 -26.32 4.44
C TYR A 86 15.24 -26.77 5.91
N ASP A 87 14.37 -27.66 6.38
CA ASP A 87 14.23 -27.98 7.80
C ASP A 87 14.40 -29.48 8.04
N LYS A 88 15.62 -29.90 8.42
CA LYS A 88 15.85 -31.22 9.01
C LYS A 88 15.33 -31.30 10.46
N GLU A 89 14.89 -30.18 11.04
CA GLU A 89 14.42 -30.04 12.41
C GLU A 89 13.28 -28.99 12.50
N TYR A 90 12.49 -29.08 13.57
CA TYR A 90 11.20 -28.42 13.81
C TYR A 90 11.10 -26.88 13.58
N ILE A 91 9.88 -26.38 13.40
CA ILE A 91 9.54 -24.93 13.44
C ILE A 91 9.40 -24.48 14.89
N SER A 92 10.12 -23.40 15.27
CA SER A 92 10.01 -22.84 16.63
C SER A 92 8.78 -21.94 16.81
N ILE A 93 8.29 -21.84 18.05
CA ILE A 93 7.18 -20.94 18.42
C ILE A 93 7.51 -19.50 18.02
N THR A 94 8.71 -19.00 18.34
CA THR A 94 9.19 -17.65 17.99
C THR A 94 9.11 -17.39 16.48
N ARG A 95 9.52 -18.37 15.65
CA ARG A 95 9.40 -18.26 14.19
C ARG A 95 7.95 -18.15 13.77
N LYS A 96 7.05 -18.94 14.37
CA LYS A 96 5.63 -18.91 14.03
C LYS A 96 4.93 -17.63 14.48
N GLU A 97 5.33 -17.06 15.61
CA GLU A 97 4.89 -15.74 16.07
C GLU A 97 5.27 -14.66 15.04
N TYR A 98 6.52 -14.67 14.58
CA TYR A 98 7.01 -13.76 13.54
C TYR A 98 6.25 -13.92 12.22
N GLU A 99 6.05 -15.16 11.74
CA GLU A 99 5.24 -15.43 10.55
C GLU A 99 3.81 -14.91 10.70
N THR A 100 3.23 -15.00 11.91
CA THR A 100 1.88 -14.51 12.19
C THR A 100 1.81 -12.99 12.13
N ALA A 101 2.80 -12.29 12.69
CA ALA A 101 2.91 -10.84 12.60
C ALA A 101 3.04 -10.36 11.16
N LEU A 102 3.87 -11.02 10.34
CA LEU A 102 4.01 -10.72 8.92
C LEU A 102 2.69 -10.89 8.16
N LYS A 103 1.93 -11.97 8.43
CA LYS A 103 0.63 -12.21 7.81
C LYS A 103 -0.39 -11.13 8.13
N GLN A 104 -0.30 -10.50 9.30
CA GLN A 104 -1.18 -9.42 9.74
C GLN A 104 -0.64 -8.02 9.41
N ASN A 105 0.49 -7.90 8.70
CA ASN A 105 1.19 -6.63 8.44
C ASN A 105 1.52 -5.84 9.71
N ILE A 106 1.79 -6.53 10.81
CA ILE A 106 2.21 -5.89 12.06
C ILE A 106 3.67 -5.45 11.89
N PRO A 107 4.03 -4.18 12.17
CA PRO A 107 5.42 -3.72 12.10
C PRO A 107 6.27 -4.48 13.13
N VAL A 108 7.41 -5.01 12.66
CA VAL A 108 8.32 -5.82 13.47
C VAL A 108 9.67 -5.12 13.60
N PHE A 109 10.10 -4.86 14.83
CA PHE A 109 11.46 -4.41 15.14
C PHE A 109 12.31 -5.60 15.55
N ILE A 110 13.37 -5.85 14.79
CA ILE A 110 14.19 -7.06 14.91
C ILE A 110 15.53 -6.73 15.55
N PHE A 111 15.81 -7.40 16.67
CA PHE A 111 17.03 -7.27 17.43
C PHE A 111 17.75 -8.62 17.51
N VAL A 112 19.03 -8.65 17.18
CA VAL A 112 19.87 -9.86 17.28
C VAL A 112 21.05 -9.58 18.20
N GLU A 113 21.34 -10.49 19.12
CA GLU A 113 22.50 -10.35 20.01
C GLU A 113 23.78 -10.24 19.18
N ARG A 114 24.67 -9.30 19.52
CA ARG A 114 25.86 -8.99 18.70
C ARG A 114 26.73 -10.21 18.41
N ASN A 115 26.96 -11.07 19.42
CA ASN A 115 27.82 -12.25 19.26
C ASN A 115 27.18 -13.29 18.33
N VAL A 116 25.87 -13.50 18.46
CA VAL A 116 25.08 -14.38 17.56
C VAL A 116 25.11 -13.85 16.13
N PHE A 117 24.96 -12.54 15.95
CA PHE A 117 25.03 -11.93 14.62
C PHE A 117 26.43 -12.05 13.99
N ALA A 118 27.49 -11.92 14.78
CA ALA A 118 28.86 -12.09 14.30
C ALA A 118 29.10 -13.53 13.79
N GLU A 119 28.70 -14.54 14.56
CA GLU A 119 28.79 -15.94 14.12
C GLU A 119 27.89 -16.22 12.91
N PHE A 120 26.71 -15.61 12.84
CA PHE A 120 25.84 -15.68 11.67
C PHE A 120 26.52 -15.16 10.40
N GLN A 121 27.28 -14.06 10.47
CA GLN A 121 28.03 -13.57 9.31
C GLN A 121 29.11 -14.57 8.86
N THR A 122 29.83 -15.16 9.83
CA THR A 122 30.80 -16.24 9.54
C THR A 122 30.13 -17.44 8.91
N TYR A 123 28.98 -17.87 9.43
CA TYR A 123 28.19 -18.95 8.85
C TYR A 123 27.74 -18.62 7.43
N LYS A 124 27.18 -17.42 7.20
CA LYS A 124 26.69 -16.97 5.90
C LYS A 124 27.80 -16.98 4.84
N ALA A 125 28.99 -16.49 5.17
CA ALA A 125 30.14 -16.50 4.27
C ALA A 125 30.62 -17.93 3.93
N ASN A 126 30.46 -18.88 4.86
CA ASN A 126 30.98 -20.25 4.73
C ASN A 126 29.87 -21.29 4.52
N LYS A 127 28.64 -20.88 4.17
CA LYS A 127 27.46 -21.75 4.13
C LYS A 127 27.65 -22.98 3.25
N SER A 128 28.19 -22.79 2.04
CA SER A 128 28.43 -23.91 1.12
C SER A 128 29.44 -24.92 1.66
N PHE A 129 30.43 -24.46 2.42
CA PHE A 129 31.42 -25.32 3.07
C PHE A 129 30.79 -26.08 4.24
N TYR A 130 30.01 -25.39 5.07
CA TYR A 130 29.28 -25.98 6.18
C TYR A 130 28.29 -27.07 5.72
N GLU A 131 27.53 -26.84 4.65
CA GLU A 131 26.57 -27.83 4.12
C GLU A 131 27.25 -29.10 3.56
N ARG A 132 28.52 -29.00 3.14
CA ARG A 132 29.32 -30.16 2.71
C ARG A 132 29.87 -30.97 3.89
N LEU A 133 30.00 -30.37 5.07
CA LEU A 133 30.41 -31.02 6.30
C LEU A 133 29.23 -31.79 6.93
N LYS A 134 28.74 -32.82 6.23
CA LYS A 134 27.56 -33.61 6.64
C LYS A 134 27.66 -34.28 8.01
N ASP A 135 28.87 -34.42 8.56
CA ASP A 135 29.18 -35.11 9.83
C ASP A 135 30.14 -34.33 10.75
N SER A 136 30.27 -33.00 10.60
CA SER A 136 31.21 -32.26 11.47
C SER A 136 30.64 -32.02 12.87
N GLU A 137 31.46 -32.26 13.90
CA GLU A 137 31.27 -31.73 15.27
C GLU A 137 31.41 -30.20 15.36
N PHE A 138 31.32 -29.47 14.23
CA PHE A 138 31.48 -28.03 14.19
C PHE A 138 30.34 -27.38 14.99
N LYS A 139 30.70 -26.80 16.12
CA LYS A 139 29.78 -26.09 17.01
C LYS A 139 30.14 -24.61 17.02
N PHE A 140 29.12 -23.80 16.87
CA PHE A 140 29.20 -22.39 17.15
C PHE A 140 29.10 -22.18 18.67
N PHE A 141 29.76 -21.15 19.19
CA PHE A 141 29.86 -20.94 20.63
C PHE A 141 28.64 -20.19 21.18
N HIS A 142 28.11 -19.25 20.40
CA HIS A 142 27.02 -18.38 20.82
C HIS A 142 25.63 -18.88 20.41
N VAL A 143 25.52 -19.98 19.66
CA VAL A 143 24.23 -20.59 19.33
C VAL A 143 24.12 -22.07 19.70
N ASP A 144 22.92 -22.50 20.11
CA ASP A 144 22.62 -23.89 20.43
C ASP A 144 22.35 -24.75 19.18
N SER A 145 21.87 -24.12 18.11
CA SER A 145 21.43 -24.77 16.89
C SER A 145 21.66 -23.87 15.68
N ILE A 146 22.00 -24.50 14.56
CA ILE A 146 22.11 -23.85 13.25
C ILE A 146 20.79 -23.21 12.80
N ASN A 147 19.67 -23.64 13.38
CA ASN A 147 18.35 -23.11 13.07
C ASN A 147 18.21 -21.63 13.48
N VAL A 148 18.98 -21.16 14.47
CA VAL A 148 19.07 -19.73 14.79
C VAL A 148 19.56 -18.93 13.58
N PHE A 149 20.60 -19.40 12.91
CA PHE A 149 21.14 -18.73 11.72
C PHE A 149 20.19 -18.81 10.53
N ARG A 150 19.53 -19.94 10.33
CA ARG A 150 18.48 -20.08 9.30
C ARG A 150 17.31 -19.13 9.56
N PHE A 151 16.94 -18.95 10.82
CA PHE A 151 15.92 -18.00 11.21
C PHE A 151 16.36 -16.55 10.98
N ILE A 152 17.61 -16.19 11.30
CA ILE A 152 18.16 -14.86 10.98
C ILE A 152 18.19 -14.62 9.46
N GLU A 153 18.54 -15.65 8.67
CA GLU A 153 18.51 -15.58 7.21
C GLU A 153 17.09 -15.30 6.67
N PHE A 154 16.07 -15.89 7.29
CA PHE A 154 14.65 -15.73 6.92
C PHE A 154 14.18 -14.27 6.93
N PHE A 155 14.69 -13.45 7.85
CA PHE A 155 14.37 -12.01 7.93
C PHE A 155 15.53 -11.08 7.60
N SER A 156 16.58 -11.60 6.95
CA SER A 156 17.78 -10.82 6.58
C SER A 156 17.54 -9.70 5.57
N SER A 157 16.39 -9.71 4.88
CA SER A 157 15.94 -8.62 4.00
C SER A 157 15.30 -7.45 4.75
N LYS A 158 15.03 -7.60 6.06
CA LYS A 158 14.49 -6.55 6.93
C LYS A 158 15.62 -5.86 7.68
N GLY A 159 15.34 -4.66 8.21
CA GLY A 159 16.28 -3.95 9.05
C GLY A 159 16.55 -4.72 10.35
N ILE A 160 17.74 -5.29 10.48
CA ILE A 160 18.21 -5.97 11.70
C ILE A 160 19.08 -5.00 12.49
N LYS A 161 18.76 -4.82 13.78
CA LYS A 161 19.62 -4.08 14.71
C LYS A 161 20.33 -5.07 15.63
N THR A 162 21.65 -4.91 15.79
CA THR A 162 22.39 -5.66 16.80
C THR A 162 22.32 -4.97 18.16
N PHE A 163 22.34 -5.76 19.24
CA PHE A 163 22.40 -5.24 20.61
C PHE A 163 23.44 -5.99 21.45
N GLU A 164 24.01 -5.30 22.42
CA GLU A 164 24.82 -5.88 23.50
C GLU A 164 24.15 -5.68 24.86
N LYS A 165 23.43 -4.56 25.03
CA LYS A 165 22.76 -4.18 26.27
C LYS A 165 21.31 -3.78 25.98
N LEU A 166 20.49 -3.78 27.01
CA LEU A 166 19.09 -3.33 26.93
C LEU A 166 18.98 -1.90 26.38
N ASP A 167 19.88 -1.02 26.79
CA ASP A 167 19.87 0.39 26.39
C ASP A 167 19.94 0.57 24.87
N ASP A 168 20.64 -0.32 24.16
CA ASP A 168 20.72 -0.30 22.69
C ASP A 168 19.33 -0.50 22.05
N ILE A 169 18.56 -1.44 22.62
CA ILE A 169 17.20 -1.74 22.17
C ILE A 169 16.26 -0.58 22.51
N VAL A 170 16.31 -0.10 23.75
CA VAL A 170 15.43 0.97 24.24
C VAL A 170 15.69 2.28 23.49
N SER A 171 16.96 2.65 23.27
CA SER A 171 17.31 3.86 22.51
C SER A 171 16.78 3.80 21.09
N TYR A 172 16.99 2.66 20.42
CA TYR A 172 16.49 2.47 19.06
C TYR A 172 14.96 2.52 19.01
N LEU A 173 14.26 1.83 19.92
CA LEU A 173 12.79 1.85 19.97
C LEU A 173 12.24 3.27 20.20
N LYS A 174 12.87 4.06 21.08
CA LYS A 174 12.49 5.47 21.29
C LYS A 174 12.61 6.30 20.02
N GLU A 175 13.72 6.16 19.29
CA GLU A 175 13.92 6.85 18.01
C GLU A 175 12.89 6.43 16.98
N GLN A 176 12.63 5.12 16.84
CA GLN A 176 11.66 4.61 15.88
C GLN A 176 10.22 5.05 16.20
N ILE A 177 9.82 4.99 17.47
CA ILE A 177 8.49 5.45 17.91
C ILE A 177 8.35 6.97 17.67
N SER A 178 9.38 7.75 17.99
CA SER A 178 9.40 9.18 17.73
C SER A 178 9.27 9.48 16.23
N GLY A 179 9.99 8.74 15.38
CA GLY A 179 9.91 8.86 13.92
C GLY A 179 8.54 8.48 13.38
N MET A 180 7.96 7.37 13.84
CA MET A 180 6.61 6.95 13.46
C MET A 180 5.56 7.99 13.87
N PHE A 181 5.67 8.55 15.08
CA PHE A 181 4.76 9.59 15.54
C PHE A 181 4.91 10.88 14.73
N TYR A 182 6.15 11.28 14.41
CA TYR A 182 6.40 12.41 13.51
C TYR A 182 5.75 12.20 12.13
N LEU A 183 5.97 11.05 11.50
CA LEU A 183 5.37 10.73 10.20
C LEU A 183 3.84 10.72 10.26
N TYR A 184 3.26 10.22 11.35
CA TYR A 184 1.83 10.27 11.58
C TYR A 184 1.33 11.72 11.67
N LEU A 185 1.95 12.57 12.49
CA LEU A 185 1.57 13.97 12.62
C LEU A 185 1.71 14.73 11.28
N GLU A 186 2.73 14.41 10.49
CA GLU A 186 2.91 15.01 9.17
C GLU A 186 1.82 14.55 8.21
N SER A 187 1.45 13.27 8.23
CA SER A 187 0.34 12.74 7.42
C SER A 187 -1.00 13.43 7.73
N LEU A 188 -1.23 13.81 9.00
CA LEU A 188 -2.44 14.53 9.39
C LEU A 188 -2.51 15.93 8.76
N LYS A 189 -1.38 16.65 8.70
CA LYS A 189 -1.32 17.98 8.04
C LYS A 189 -1.62 17.89 6.55
N VAL A 190 -1.09 16.86 5.89
CA VAL A 190 -1.34 16.63 4.46
C VAL A 190 -2.83 16.35 4.22
N VAL A 191 -3.46 15.51 5.03
CA VAL A 191 -4.90 15.21 4.93
C VAL A 191 -5.76 16.45 5.19
N GLU A 192 -5.40 17.29 6.15
CA GLU A 192 -6.11 18.55 6.42
C GLU A 192 -6.02 19.51 5.23
N ASN A 193 -4.82 19.67 4.66
CA ASN A 193 -4.63 20.48 3.45
C ASN A 193 -5.42 19.92 2.25
N GLN A 194 -5.45 18.60 2.08
CA GLN A 194 -6.27 17.94 1.05
C GLN A 194 -7.76 18.18 1.27
N LYS A 195 -8.23 18.15 2.53
CA LYS A 195 -9.62 18.41 2.87
C LYS A 195 -10.01 19.86 2.60
N VAL A 196 -9.16 20.82 2.94
CA VAL A 196 -9.38 22.25 2.62
C VAL A 196 -9.48 22.47 1.11
N ILE A 197 -8.65 21.78 0.32
CA ILE A 197 -8.73 21.82 -1.16
C ILE A 197 -10.05 21.21 -1.65
N ILE A 198 -10.49 20.08 -1.10
CA ILE A 198 -11.77 19.44 -1.46
C ILE A 198 -12.96 20.34 -1.09
N ASP A 199 -12.94 20.97 0.08
CA ASP A 199 -14.01 21.87 0.54
C ASP A 199 -14.07 23.12 -0.33
N ALA A 200 -12.93 23.73 -0.67
CA ALA A 200 -12.86 24.86 -1.61
C ALA A 200 -13.38 24.50 -3.01
N VAL A 201 -13.04 23.29 -3.51
CA VAL A 201 -13.56 22.77 -4.78
C VAL A 201 -15.07 22.51 -4.70
N SER A 202 -15.58 22.05 -3.55
CA SER A 202 -17.02 21.84 -3.32
C SER A 202 -17.79 23.16 -3.29
N GLU A 203 -17.25 24.18 -2.62
CA GLU A 203 -17.81 25.54 -2.62
C GLU A 203 -17.83 26.13 -4.04
N LEU A 204 -16.74 25.99 -4.80
CA LEU A 204 -16.70 26.38 -6.22
C LEU A 204 -17.75 25.65 -7.05
N LYS A 205 -17.98 24.35 -6.81
CA LYS A 205 -19.05 23.58 -7.48
C LYS A 205 -20.44 24.12 -7.11
N SER A 206 -20.69 24.44 -5.84
CA SER A 206 -21.96 25.00 -5.37
C SER A 206 -22.23 26.40 -5.96
N LEU A 207 -21.20 27.24 -6.02
CA LEU A 207 -21.24 28.54 -6.70
C LEU A 207 -21.54 28.38 -8.18
N THR A 208 -20.91 27.42 -8.85
CA THR A 208 -21.15 27.12 -10.27
C THR A 208 -22.58 26.62 -10.49
N ALA A 209 -23.09 25.75 -9.63
CA ALA A 209 -24.48 25.28 -9.69
C ALA A 209 -25.49 26.42 -9.50
N SER A 210 -25.24 27.31 -8.53
CA SER A 210 -26.07 28.49 -8.27
C SER A 210 -26.05 29.46 -9.45
N MET A 211 -24.87 29.65 -10.07
CA MET A 211 -24.72 30.44 -11.28
C MET A 211 -25.48 29.82 -12.45
N ASN A 212 -25.46 28.48 -12.61
CA ASN A 212 -26.24 27.77 -13.62
C ASN A 212 -27.75 27.92 -13.40
N GLU A 213 -28.23 27.84 -12.16
CA GLU A 213 -29.65 28.10 -11.87
C GLU A 213 -30.05 29.54 -12.16
N MET A 214 -29.20 30.51 -11.79
CA MET A 214 -29.44 31.93 -12.06
C MET A 214 -29.44 32.23 -13.56
N VAL A 215 -28.48 31.68 -14.32
CA VAL A 215 -28.42 31.79 -15.78
C VAL A 215 -29.62 31.10 -16.43
N ASN A 216 -30.07 29.95 -15.93
CA ASN A 216 -31.28 29.29 -16.44
C ASN A 216 -32.55 30.09 -16.16
N ALA A 217 -32.67 30.69 -14.97
CA ALA A 217 -33.80 31.52 -14.59
C ALA A 217 -33.84 32.82 -15.42
N VAL A 218 -32.70 33.51 -15.54
CA VAL A 218 -32.58 34.75 -16.34
C VAL A 218 -32.72 34.45 -17.83
N GLY A 219 -32.11 33.35 -18.31
CA GLY A 219 -32.20 32.89 -19.70
C GLY A 219 -33.64 32.57 -20.12
N LYS A 220 -34.41 31.90 -19.27
CA LYS A 220 -35.84 31.63 -19.52
C LYS A 220 -36.70 32.90 -19.54
N ILE A 221 -36.33 33.93 -18.80
CA ILE A 221 -37.10 35.19 -18.70
C ILE A 221 -36.73 36.15 -19.85
N VAL A 222 -35.46 36.18 -20.26
CA VAL A 222 -34.93 37.18 -21.21
C VAL A 222 -34.92 36.66 -22.65
N ILE A 223 -34.80 35.35 -22.89
CA ILE A 223 -34.66 34.78 -24.23
C ILE A 223 -36.04 34.33 -24.76
N LYS A 224 -36.61 35.10 -25.68
CA LYS A 224 -37.89 34.78 -26.36
C LYS A 224 -37.78 33.71 -27.46
N ASN A 225 -36.56 33.33 -27.88
CA ASN A 225 -36.29 32.38 -28.97
C ASN A 225 -35.64 31.07 -28.46
N PRO A 226 -36.24 29.89 -28.69
CA PRO A 226 -35.72 28.59 -28.20
C PRO A 226 -34.26 28.27 -28.59
N THR A 227 -33.84 28.69 -29.77
CA THR A 227 -32.50 28.41 -30.34
C THR A 227 -31.34 29.08 -29.60
N ASP A 228 -31.56 30.19 -28.89
CA ASP A 228 -30.49 30.85 -28.13
C ASP A 228 -30.37 30.29 -26.71
N TYR A 229 -31.44 29.70 -26.17
CA TYR A 229 -31.40 28.93 -24.93
C TYR A 229 -30.62 27.62 -25.11
N ASP A 230 -30.85 26.93 -26.23
CA ASP A 230 -30.08 25.73 -26.59
C ASP A 230 -28.58 26.02 -26.74
N LYS A 231 -28.20 27.20 -27.28
CA LYS A 231 -26.79 27.64 -27.33
C LYS A 231 -26.18 27.86 -25.95
N VAL A 232 -26.92 28.44 -25.01
CA VAL A 232 -26.42 28.65 -23.64
C VAL A 232 -26.18 27.30 -22.95
N ILE A 233 -27.08 26.33 -23.12
CA ILE A 233 -26.89 24.97 -22.61
C ILE A 233 -25.70 24.29 -23.30
N SER A 234 -25.54 24.44 -24.62
CA SER A 234 -24.39 23.92 -25.35
C SER A 234 -23.06 24.52 -24.85
N ASN A 235 -22.99 25.83 -24.62
CA ASN A 235 -21.80 26.49 -24.08
C ASN A 235 -21.49 26.04 -22.65
N GLN A 236 -22.51 25.80 -21.82
CA GLN A 236 -22.31 25.27 -20.46
C GLN A 236 -21.73 23.85 -20.48
N LEU A 237 -22.21 23.01 -21.39
CA LEU A 237 -21.67 21.66 -21.58
C LEU A 237 -20.24 21.70 -22.14
N GLU A 238 -19.95 22.63 -23.05
CA GLU A 238 -18.60 22.85 -23.57
C GLU A 238 -17.62 23.22 -22.45
N ILE A 239 -18.00 24.09 -21.50
CA ILE A 239 -17.17 24.42 -20.32
C ILE A 239 -16.93 23.20 -19.44
N LEU A 240 -17.98 22.40 -19.19
CA LEU A 240 -17.88 21.18 -18.37
C LEU A 240 -17.01 20.11 -19.03
N VAL A 241 -17.15 19.92 -20.34
CA VAL A 241 -16.31 18.99 -21.09
C VAL A 241 -14.87 19.49 -21.11
N THR A 242 -14.64 20.78 -21.40
CA THR A 242 -13.29 21.39 -21.37
C THR A 242 -12.63 21.17 -20.00
N PHE A 243 -13.36 21.43 -18.91
CA PHE A 243 -12.84 21.20 -17.57
C PHE A 243 -12.52 19.73 -17.28
N PHE A 244 -13.39 18.80 -17.70
CA PHE A 244 -13.11 17.37 -17.56
C PHE A 244 -11.91 16.94 -18.42
N THR A 245 -11.78 17.48 -19.63
CA THR A 245 -10.65 17.18 -20.49
C THR A 245 -9.35 17.74 -19.95
N ASP A 246 -9.35 18.94 -19.36
CA ASP A 246 -8.18 19.51 -18.68
C ASP A 246 -7.75 18.66 -17.48
N LYS A 247 -8.72 18.16 -16.70
CA LYS A 247 -8.44 17.19 -15.64
C LYS A 247 -7.87 15.88 -16.17
N LEU A 248 -8.38 15.39 -17.30
CA LEU A 248 -7.86 14.19 -17.92
C LEU A 248 -6.42 14.41 -18.42
N MET A 249 -6.10 15.59 -18.94
CA MET A 249 -4.73 15.96 -19.32
C MET A 249 -3.79 15.96 -18.11
N SER A 250 -4.23 16.43 -16.93
CA SER A 250 -3.40 16.45 -15.72
C SER A 250 -3.31 15.08 -15.03
N GLY A 251 -4.38 14.29 -15.08
CA GLY A 251 -4.54 13.05 -14.32
C GLY A 251 -4.30 11.76 -15.10
N CYS A 252 -3.84 11.84 -16.34
CA CYS A 252 -3.49 10.68 -17.15
C CYS A 252 -2.18 10.99 -17.89
N SER A 253 -1.19 10.10 -17.78
CA SER A 253 0.10 10.27 -18.46
C SER A 253 0.40 9.07 -19.35
N PHE A 254 0.93 9.35 -20.54
CA PHE A 254 1.36 8.32 -21.49
C PHE A 254 2.88 8.17 -21.50
N GLN A 255 3.36 6.94 -21.69
CA GLN A 255 4.78 6.64 -21.79
C GLN A 255 5.44 7.27 -23.02
N ASN A 256 4.72 7.30 -24.14
CA ASN A 256 5.22 7.78 -25.42
C ASN A 256 4.33 8.91 -25.93
N THR A 257 4.92 10.09 -26.08
CA THR A 257 4.25 11.35 -26.47
C THR A 257 4.59 11.78 -27.90
N ASP A 258 5.34 10.95 -28.64
CA ASP A 258 5.73 11.18 -30.05
C ASP A 258 5.03 10.16 -30.99
N LEU A 259 3.75 9.89 -30.75
CA LEU A 259 2.92 8.93 -31.49
C LEU A 259 1.86 9.63 -32.35
N THR A 260 2.06 9.63 -33.66
CA THR A 260 1.05 10.07 -34.62
C THR A 260 0.06 8.94 -34.93
N LEU A 261 -1.11 8.96 -34.28
CA LEU A 261 -2.21 8.05 -34.57
C LEU A 261 -3.06 8.57 -35.74
N ASN A 262 -3.52 7.67 -36.63
CA ASN A 262 -4.47 8.08 -37.67
C ASN A 262 -5.89 8.32 -37.08
N SER A 263 -6.73 9.03 -37.83
CA SER A 263 -8.08 9.42 -37.37
C SER A 263 -8.97 8.23 -36.99
N THR A 264 -8.79 7.08 -37.64
CA THR A 264 -9.51 5.82 -37.34
C THR A 264 -9.05 5.21 -36.02
N GLN A 265 -7.74 5.21 -35.75
CA GLN A 265 -7.15 4.74 -34.50
C GLN A 265 -7.54 5.64 -33.33
N LEU A 266 -7.50 6.96 -33.50
CA LEU A 266 -7.95 7.94 -32.50
C LEU A 266 -9.44 7.78 -32.15
N ASN A 267 -10.30 7.56 -33.14
CA ASN A 267 -11.73 7.31 -32.89
C ASN A 267 -11.96 6.01 -32.11
N LYS A 268 -11.21 4.95 -32.43
CA LYS A 268 -11.25 3.67 -31.71
C LYS A 268 -10.74 3.83 -30.27
N LEU A 269 -9.61 4.52 -30.09
CA LEU A 269 -9.04 4.86 -28.79
C LEU A 269 -10.07 5.58 -27.91
N THR A 270 -10.64 6.67 -28.42
CA THR A 270 -11.63 7.47 -27.71
C THR A 270 -12.85 6.62 -27.30
N THR A 271 -13.30 5.73 -28.19
CA THR A 271 -14.46 4.88 -27.90
C THR A 271 -14.16 3.84 -26.82
N VAL A 272 -13.03 3.13 -26.95
CA VAL A 272 -12.61 2.15 -25.94
C VAL A 272 -12.34 2.82 -24.59
N PHE A 273 -11.75 4.01 -24.60
CA PHE A 273 -11.48 4.75 -23.36
C PHE A 273 -12.77 5.13 -22.64
N ILE A 274 -13.78 5.59 -23.36
CA ILE A 274 -15.08 5.90 -22.75
C ILE A 274 -15.77 4.63 -22.26
N ASP A 275 -15.80 3.57 -23.07
CA ASP A 275 -16.65 2.41 -22.82
C ASP A 275 -15.99 1.39 -21.85
N GLU A 276 -14.70 1.10 -22.00
CA GLU A 276 -13.98 0.08 -21.19
C GLU A 276 -13.26 0.66 -19.97
N ILE A 277 -12.96 1.97 -19.95
CA ILE A 277 -12.25 2.63 -18.84
C ILE A 277 -13.21 3.53 -18.05
N LEU A 278 -13.66 4.66 -18.63
CA LEU A 278 -14.47 5.64 -17.90
C LEU A 278 -15.84 5.10 -17.47
N SER A 279 -16.46 4.24 -18.26
CA SER A 279 -17.79 3.67 -17.94
C SER A 279 -17.74 2.39 -17.11
N ASN A 280 -16.55 1.95 -16.68
CA ASN A 280 -16.37 0.65 -16.05
C ASN A 280 -16.37 0.73 -14.52
N GLU A 281 -17.57 0.58 -13.93
CA GLU A 281 -17.81 0.58 -12.48
C GLU A 281 -16.98 -0.49 -11.73
N LYS A 282 -16.64 -1.60 -12.39
CA LYS A 282 -15.84 -2.67 -11.75
C LYS A 282 -14.41 -2.24 -11.46
N LEU A 283 -13.81 -1.37 -12.27
CA LEU A 283 -12.46 -0.86 -12.02
C LEU A 283 -12.41 -0.07 -10.70
N VAL A 284 -13.45 0.71 -10.45
CA VAL A 284 -13.61 1.49 -9.22
C VAL A 284 -13.78 0.57 -8.02
N GLU A 285 -14.68 -0.42 -8.11
CA GLU A 285 -14.88 -1.39 -7.05
C GLU A 285 -13.61 -2.20 -6.73
N GLU A 286 -12.89 -2.67 -7.75
CA GLU A 286 -11.66 -3.44 -7.57
C GLU A 286 -10.53 -2.58 -6.98
N TYR A 287 -10.44 -1.32 -7.39
CA TYR A 287 -9.47 -0.37 -6.85
C TYR A 287 -9.67 -0.12 -5.35
N TYR A 288 -10.91 0.12 -4.93
CA TYR A 288 -11.23 0.38 -3.52
C TYR A 288 -11.36 -0.88 -2.65
N LYS A 289 -11.48 -2.08 -3.23
CA LYS A 289 -11.47 -3.37 -2.49
C LYS A 289 -10.07 -3.76 -1.99
N GLU A 290 -9.02 -3.28 -2.65
CA GLU A 290 -7.65 -3.66 -2.33
C GLU A 290 -7.05 -2.68 -1.29
N TYR A 291 -6.71 -3.20 -0.11
CA TYR A 291 -6.25 -2.41 1.05
C TYR A 291 -4.82 -1.85 0.92
N LYS A 292 -4.14 -2.08 -0.21
CA LYS A 292 -2.78 -1.61 -0.50
C LYS A 292 -2.79 -0.70 -1.73
N PHE A 293 -2.68 0.60 -1.50
CA PHE A 293 -2.76 1.65 -2.54
C PHE A 293 -1.87 1.35 -3.77
N GLU A 294 -0.59 1.04 -3.56
CA GLU A 294 0.36 0.72 -4.64
C GLU A 294 -0.07 -0.47 -5.50
N LYS A 295 -0.74 -1.47 -4.89
CA LYS A 295 -1.22 -2.65 -5.61
C LYS A 295 -2.51 -2.35 -6.38
N SER A 296 -3.41 -1.54 -5.81
CA SER A 296 -4.62 -1.07 -6.48
C SER A 296 -4.28 -0.25 -7.73
N GLU A 297 -3.33 0.66 -7.62
CA GLU A 297 -2.84 1.50 -8.72
C GLU A 297 -2.20 0.66 -9.84
N LYS A 298 -1.34 -0.29 -9.47
CA LYS A 298 -0.75 -1.21 -10.44
C LYS A 298 -1.79 -2.07 -11.16
N ASN A 299 -2.80 -2.57 -10.45
CA ASN A 299 -3.88 -3.36 -11.04
C ASN A 299 -4.71 -2.51 -12.00
N LEU A 300 -5.04 -1.27 -11.62
CA LEU A 300 -5.75 -0.31 -12.45
C LEU A 300 -4.99 -0.02 -13.75
N LEU A 301 -3.71 0.35 -13.66
CA LEU A 301 -2.87 0.59 -14.83
C LEU A 301 -2.74 -0.65 -15.71
N THR A 302 -2.67 -1.85 -15.12
CA THR A 302 -2.64 -3.10 -15.88
C THR A 302 -3.94 -3.32 -16.66
N ALA A 303 -5.10 -3.07 -16.04
CA ALA A 303 -6.39 -3.19 -16.68
C ALA A 303 -6.57 -2.16 -17.82
N ILE A 304 -6.24 -0.90 -17.56
CA ILE A 304 -6.26 0.19 -18.55
C ILE A 304 -5.37 -0.17 -19.75
N ASN A 305 -4.10 -0.51 -19.50
CA ASN A 305 -3.16 -0.84 -20.57
C ASN A 305 -3.59 -2.09 -21.36
N SER A 306 -4.20 -3.09 -20.70
CA SER A 306 -4.72 -4.26 -21.41
C SER A 306 -5.86 -3.92 -22.39
N ALA A 307 -6.70 -2.93 -22.05
CA ALA A 307 -7.75 -2.44 -22.94
C ALA A 307 -7.15 -1.65 -24.13
N LEU A 308 -6.18 -0.79 -23.85
CA LEU A 308 -5.54 0.07 -24.86
C LEU A 308 -4.63 -0.69 -25.83
N MET A 309 -3.95 -1.74 -25.37
CA MET A 309 -3.11 -2.62 -26.21
C MET A 309 -3.88 -3.30 -27.35
N LYS A 310 -5.21 -3.46 -27.23
CA LYS A 310 -6.06 -3.98 -28.31
C LYS A 310 -6.09 -3.05 -29.53
N ILE A 311 -5.76 -1.77 -29.35
CA ILE A 311 -5.86 -0.73 -30.36
C ILE A 311 -4.48 -0.41 -30.93
N ASN A 312 -3.53 -0.09 -30.05
CA ASN A 312 -2.14 0.16 -30.40
C ASN A 312 -1.26 -0.22 -29.20
N LYS A 313 -0.21 -1.01 -29.45
CA LYS A 313 0.74 -1.46 -28.41
C LYS A 313 1.61 -0.34 -27.87
N ASP A 314 1.75 0.74 -28.61
CA ASP A 314 2.61 1.87 -28.23
C ASP A 314 1.88 2.88 -27.32
N VAL A 315 0.54 2.78 -27.21
CA VAL A 315 -0.26 3.60 -26.30
C VAL A 315 -0.26 2.97 -24.92
N ILE A 316 0.67 3.40 -24.08
CA ILE A 316 0.87 2.90 -22.72
C ILE A 316 0.64 4.05 -21.74
N VAL A 317 -0.29 3.87 -20.81
CA VAL A 317 -0.57 4.77 -19.69
C VAL A 317 0.34 4.40 -18.53
N ILE A 318 1.08 5.37 -18.01
CA ILE A 318 2.03 5.20 -16.89
C ILE A 318 1.46 5.71 -15.57
N ASP A 319 0.52 6.64 -15.62
CA ASP A 319 -0.13 7.23 -14.47
C ASP A 319 -1.59 7.52 -14.83
N PHE A 320 -2.49 7.24 -13.90
CA PHE A 320 -3.93 7.42 -14.09
C PHE A 320 -4.64 7.62 -12.75
N GLU A 321 -5.23 8.79 -12.57
CA GLU A 321 -5.98 9.14 -11.38
C GLU A 321 -7.39 8.49 -11.38
N ILE A 322 -7.65 7.59 -10.43
CA ILE A 322 -8.92 6.85 -10.34
C ILE A 322 -10.16 7.75 -10.30
N PHE A 323 -10.04 8.94 -9.71
CA PHE A 323 -11.15 9.88 -9.59
C PHE A 323 -11.64 10.41 -10.94
N LEU A 324 -10.89 10.24 -12.04
CA LEU A 324 -11.36 10.55 -13.38
C LEU A 324 -12.54 9.65 -13.80
N ILE A 325 -12.53 8.39 -13.33
CA ILE A 325 -13.64 7.45 -13.56
C ILE A 325 -14.84 7.87 -12.70
N ASP A 326 -14.63 8.18 -11.43
CA ASP A 326 -15.67 8.64 -10.51
C ASP A 326 -16.32 9.96 -11.00
N ASP A 327 -15.50 10.96 -11.37
CA ASP A 327 -15.95 12.23 -11.93
C ASP A 327 -16.74 12.02 -13.23
N TYR A 328 -16.28 11.13 -14.13
CA TYR A 328 -17.03 10.84 -15.35
C TYR A 328 -18.39 10.21 -15.02
N GLN A 329 -18.44 9.19 -14.17
CA GLN A 329 -19.66 8.42 -13.90
C GLN A 329 -20.70 9.21 -13.11
N GLU A 330 -20.28 9.93 -12.07
CA GLU A 330 -21.19 10.66 -11.19
C GLU A 330 -21.63 12.01 -11.78
N LYS A 331 -20.74 12.69 -12.53
CA LYS A 331 -20.94 14.10 -12.89
C LYS A 331 -21.19 14.29 -14.37
N LEU A 332 -20.42 13.62 -15.24
CA LEU A 332 -20.47 13.87 -16.68
C LEU A 332 -21.48 12.97 -17.41
N LYS A 333 -21.45 11.65 -17.11
CA LYS A 333 -22.31 10.62 -17.73
C LYS A 333 -23.81 10.95 -17.62
N PRO A 334 -24.35 11.47 -16.48
CA PRO A 334 -25.76 11.84 -16.38
C PRO A 334 -26.15 13.02 -17.29
N LEU A 335 -25.20 13.91 -17.58
CA LEU A 335 -25.40 15.10 -18.42
C LEU A 335 -25.27 14.78 -19.92
N ILE A 336 -24.56 13.70 -20.27
CA ILE A 336 -24.43 13.20 -21.65
C ILE A 336 -25.68 12.38 -22.05
N ASN A 337 -26.84 13.04 -22.05
CA ASN A 337 -28.15 12.40 -22.23
C ASN A 337 -28.64 12.37 -23.69
N THR A 338 -28.07 13.18 -24.60
CA THR A 338 -28.44 13.20 -26.02
C THR A 338 -27.31 12.75 -26.95
N ASN A 339 -27.69 12.29 -28.14
CA ASN A 339 -26.73 11.86 -29.18
C ASN A 339 -25.83 13.02 -29.68
N ALA A 340 -26.33 14.26 -29.66
CA ALA A 340 -25.55 15.43 -30.04
C ALA A 340 -24.41 15.68 -29.05
N ILE A 341 -24.71 15.65 -27.74
CA ILE A 341 -23.73 15.86 -26.66
C ILE A 341 -22.72 14.72 -26.62
N LYS A 342 -23.16 13.47 -26.82
CA LYS A 342 -22.25 12.31 -26.96
C LYS A 342 -21.22 12.49 -28.07
N LYS A 343 -21.66 13.02 -29.21
CA LYS A 343 -20.78 13.26 -30.37
C LYS A 343 -19.80 14.39 -30.10
N GLN A 344 -20.25 15.46 -29.44
CA GLN A 344 -19.40 16.57 -29.04
C GLN A 344 -18.31 16.13 -28.04
N PHE A 345 -18.70 15.44 -26.97
CA PHE A 345 -17.75 14.90 -25.98
C PHE A 345 -16.70 13.98 -26.62
N LYS A 346 -17.12 13.09 -27.53
CA LYS A 346 -16.18 12.24 -28.28
C LYS A 346 -15.22 13.04 -29.17
N THR A 347 -15.65 14.19 -29.68
CA THR A 347 -14.81 15.02 -30.56
C THR A 347 -13.75 15.76 -29.75
N GLU A 348 -14.12 16.32 -28.60
CA GLU A 348 -13.20 17.03 -27.70
C GLU A 348 -12.20 16.07 -27.04
N LEU A 349 -12.67 14.90 -26.56
CA LEU A 349 -11.78 13.89 -25.99
C LEU A 349 -10.78 13.33 -27.03
N LYS A 350 -11.20 13.28 -28.31
CA LYS A 350 -10.30 12.90 -29.40
C LYS A 350 -9.18 13.93 -29.59
N SER A 351 -9.49 15.23 -29.59
CA SER A 351 -8.45 16.27 -29.71
C SER A 351 -7.47 16.25 -28.54
N VAL A 352 -7.96 15.92 -27.35
CA VAL A 352 -7.14 15.77 -26.12
C VAL A 352 -6.13 14.63 -26.29
N PHE A 353 -6.57 13.44 -26.73
CA PHE A 353 -5.64 12.34 -27.01
C PHE A 353 -4.66 12.67 -28.14
N GLU A 354 -5.08 13.40 -29.15
CA GLU A 354 -4.19 13.88 -30.21
C GLU A 354 -3.11 14.80 -29.65
N ILE A 355 -3.43 15.69 -28.70
CA ILE A 355 -2.45 16.55 -28.02
C ILE A 355 -1.51 15.73 -27.12
N MET A 356 -2.05 14.84 -26.28
CA MET A 356 -1.25 14.06 -25.32
C MET A 356 -0.26 13.13 -26.01
N LEU A 357 -0.65 12.55 -27.14
CA LEU A 357 0.15 11.56 -27.85
C LEU A 357 1.07 12.16 -28.92
N ASN A 358 0.90 13.42 -29.31
CA ASN A 358 1.66 14.09 -30.39
C ASN A 358 2.46 15.31 -29.91
N SER A 359 2.58 15.54 -28.60
CA SER A 359 3.23 16.75 -28.09
C SER A 359 4.71 16.53 -27.74
N HIS A 360 5.58 17.16 -28.54
CA HIS A 360 6.91 17.60 -28.11
C HIS A 360 6.85 18.66 -26.97
N GLU A 361 5.67 19.20 -26.64
CA GLU A 361 5.45 20.32 -25.71
C GLU A 361 5.08 19.95 -24.26
N TYR A 362 4.80 18.68 -23.93
CA TYR A 362 4.45 18.27 -22.55
C TYR A 362 5.66 18.04 -21.62
N ARG A 363 6.85 18.52 -21.99
CA ARG A 363 8.12 18.26 -21.27
C ARG A 363 8.31 18.98 -19.94
N HIS A 364 7.40 19.86 -19.50
CA HIS A 364 7.74 20.80 -18.42
C HIS A 364 6.76 20.99 -17.26
N LYS A 365 5.77 20.11 -17.04
CA LYS A 365 4.86 20.27 -15.88
C LYS A 365 4.88 19.20 -14.79
N ASN A 366 5.54 18.06 -14.99
CA ASN A 366 5.59 16.99 -13.99
C ASN A 366 7.01 16.68 -13.47
N ILE A 367 7.82 17.72 -13.24
CA ILE A 367 9.02 17.61 -12.42
C ILE A 367 8.96 18.77 -11.42
N ASP A 368 8.42 18.47 -10.25
CA ASP A 368 8.70 19.05 -8.93
C ASP A 368 7.43 18.94 -8.08
N PHE A 369 7.28 17.82 -7.38
CA PHE A 369 6.83 17.74 -5.99
C PHE A 369 7.27 16.41 -5.37
#